data_AF-A0A524EWQ5-F1
#
_entry.id   AF-A0A524EWQ5-F1
#
_cell.length_a   1.000
_cell.length_b   1.000
_cell.length_c   1.000
_cell.angle_alpha   90.00
_cell.angle_beta   90.00
_cell.angle_gamma   90.00
#
_symmetry.space_group_name_H-M   'P 1'
#
loop_
_entity.id
_entity.type
_entity.pdbx_description
1 polymer ?
#
loop_
_entity_poly.entity_id
_entity_poly.type
_entity_poly.pdbx_seq_one_letter_code
_entity_poly.pdbx_strand_id
1 'polypeptide(L)'
;MGNQNEIKEASNLFAEDGSLVQKGWARKPILKYNKENIGKGWMRIKEWDHFSVLNKDFGFQLTIGDIGYLVQMSYVWIDFSTKSRDGNAIMKFFSKSKLLPQSSLEDSFIEFPTDKFQATIEKKGDNRILTINDPTFSEKGIEGKITLFDDPLMDNTVVATGYGPKKPK
;
A
#
# COMPACT_ATOMS: atom_id res chain seq x y z
N MET A 1 -9.74 -27.36 -1.88
CA MET A 1 -9.70 -26.21 -0.95
C MET A 1 -8.25 -25.88 -0.69
N GLY A 2 -7.82 -24.62 -0.78
CA GLY A 2 -6.42 -24.26 -0.51
C GLY A 2 -6.08 -24.52 0.95
N ASN A 3 -4.97 -25.20 1.22
CA ASN A 3 -4.48 -25.37 2.60
C ASN A 3 -4.20 -24.00 3.20
N GLN A 4 -4.89 -23.67 4.29
CA GLN A 4 -4.63 -22.50 5.11
C GLN A 4 -3.46 -22.84 6.06
N ASN A 5 -2.32 -22.19 5.88
CA ASN A 5 -1.13 -22.39 6.69
C ASN A 5 -0.81 -21.08 7.44
N GLU A 6 -0.89 -21.11 8.77
CA GLU A 6 -0.47 -19.98 9.60
C GLU A 6 1.05 -20.05 9.82
N ILE A 7 1.74 -19.01 9.38
CA ILE A 7 3.18 -18.81 9.58
C ILE A 7 3.37 -18.21 10.98
N LYS A 8 4.17 -18.89 11.79
CA LYS A 8 4.44 -18.52 13.19
C LYS A 8 5.90 -18.13 13.43
N GLU A 9 6.80 -18.65 12.61
CA GLU A 9 8.24 -18.40 12.70
C GLU A 9 8.66 -17.29 11.73
N ALA A 10 9.48 -16.36 12.22
CA ALA A 10 10.02 -15.29 11.40
C ALA A 10 11.02 -15.82 10.35
N SER A 11 11.01 -15.23 9.16
CA SER A 11 11.99 -15.53 8.10
C SER A 11 12.12 -14.36 7.13
N ASN A 12 13.07 -14.46 6.21
CA ASN A 12 13.00 -13.67 4.97
C ASN A 12 11.77 -14.08 4.16
N LEU A 13 11.22 -13.15 3.37
CA LEU A 13 10.15 -13.46 2.43
C LEU A 13 10.69 -14.28 1.26
N PHE A 14 11.84 -13.89 0.72
CA PHE A 14 12.50 -14.54 -0.42
C PHE A 14 13.82 -15.21 -0.03
N ALA A 15 14.02 -16.45 -0.48
CA ALA A 15 15.33 -17.10 -0.47
C ALA A 15 16.26 -16.45 -1.52
N GLU A 16 17.56 -16.76 -1.48
CA GLU A 16 18.55 -16.21 -2.42
C GLU A 16 18.25 -16.54 -3.89
N ASP A 17 17.56 -17.65 -4.16
CA ASP A 17 17.11 -18.05 -5.50
C ASP A 17 15.82 -17.33 -5.97
N GLY A 18 15.25 -16.47 -5.12
CA GLY A 18 14.02 -15.72 -5.36
C GLY A 18 12.72 -16.50 -5.17
N SER A 19 12.78 -17.70 -4.61
CA SER A 19 11.60 -18.46 -4.16
C SER A 19 11.06 -17.94 -2.82
N LEU A 20 9.77 -18.15 -2.55
CA LEU A 20 9.19 -17.85 -1.23
C LEU A 20 9.70 -18.87 -0.19
N VAL A 21 10.24 -18.39 0.92
CA VAL A 21 10.71 -19.25 2.02
C VAL A 21 9.53 -19.96 2.68
N GLN A 22 8.45 -19.21 2.94
CA GLN A 22 7.23 -19.70 3.55
C GLN A 22 6.02 -19.24 2.72
N LYS A 23 4.98 -20.08 2.67
CA LYS A 23 3.69 -19.77 2.03
C LYS A 23 2.58 -19.93 3.05
N GLY A 24 1.63 -19.01 3.05
CA GLY A 24 0.56 -18.98 4.05
C GLY A 24 0.22 -17.55 4.46
N TRP A 25 -0.27 -17.40 5.69
CA TRP A 25 -0.59 -16.11 6.28
C TRP A 25 0.01 -15.99 7.68
N ALA A 26 0.29 -14.79 8.15
CA ALA A 26 0.77 -14.52 9.50
C ALA A 26 -0.06 -13.42 10.14
N ARG A 27 -0.23 -13.44 11.47
CA ARG A 27 -0.95 -12.39 12.24
C ARG A 27 -0.19 -11.08 12.36
N LYS A 28 1.12 -11.13 12.15
CA LYS A 28 2.04 -10.00 12.25
C LYS A 28 3.01 -10.05 11.07
N PRO A 29 3.64 -8.92 10.68
CA PRO A 29 4.60 -8.88 9.59
C PRO A 29 5.97 -9.45 10.01
N ILE A 30 5.98 -10.77 10.25
CA ILE A 30 7.17 -11.55 10.66
C ILE A 30 8.02 -12.01 9.47
N LEU A 31 7.54 -11.80 8.25
CA LEU A 31 8.29 -12.04 7.03
C LEU A 31 9.02 -10.77 6.62
N LYS A 32 10.36 -10.78 6.71
CA LYS A 32 11.19 -9.65 6.28
C LYS A 32 11.13 -9.53 4.77
N TYR A 33 10.64 -8.41 4.26
CA TYR A 33 10.57 -8.13 2.84
C TYR A 33 11.92 -7.69 2.28
N ASN A 34 12.76 -8.67 1.98
CA ASN A 34 14.10 -8.52 1.41
C ASN A 34 14.05 -8.39 -0.12
N LYS A 35 13.77 -7.16 -0.59
CA LYS A 35 13.56 -6.81 -2.01
C LYS A 35 14.71 -7.26 -2.93
N GLU A 36 15.94 -7.27 -2.42
CA GLU A 36 17.16 -7.65 -3.12
C GLU A 36 17.15 -9.10 -3.62
N ASN A 37 16.39 -9.97 -2.95
CA ASN A 37 16.27 -11.39 -3.30
C ASN A 37 15.08 -11.68 -4.22
N ILE A 38 14.36 -10.66 -4.71
CA ILE A 38 13.30 -10.89 -5.69
C ILE A 38 13.95 -11.38 -6.99
N GLY A 39 13.62 -12.61 -7.41
CA GLY A 39 14.17 -13.24 -8.63
C GLY A 39 13.71 -12.62 -9.97
N LYS A 40 13.29 -11.35 -9.97
CA LYS A 40 12.82 -10.58 -11.13
C LYS A 40 13.33 -9.14 -11.05
N GLY A 41 13.59 -8.54 -12.21
CA GLY A 41 14.01 -7.14 -12.29
C GLY A 41 12.94 -6.15 -11.84
N TRP A 42 13.36 -4.94 -11.45
CA TRP A 42 12.53 -3.89 -10.84
C TRP A 42 11.25 -3.55 -11.61
N MET A 43 11.23 -3.64 -12.94
CA MET A 43 10.01 -3.43 -13.76
C MET A 43 8.88 -4.44 -13.51
N ARG A 44 9.16 -5.51 -12.76
CA ARG A 44 8.20 -6.57 -12.42
C ARG A 44 7.74 -6.49 -10.97
N ILE A 45 8.32 -5.61 -10.17
CA ILE A 45 7.98 -5.41 -8.77
C ILE A 45 6.81 -4.42 -8.72
N LYS A 46 5.78 -4.76 -7.96
CA LYS A 46 4.59 -3.93 -7.78
C LYS A 46 4.31 -3.81 -6.29
N GLU A 47 4.24 -2.59 -5.82
CA GLU A 47 4.13 -2.24 -4.42
C GLU A 47 3.06 -1.17 -4.31
N TRP A 48 2.22 -1.24 -3.28
CA TRP A 48 1.21 -0.22 -3.06
C TRP A 48 0.77 -0.22 -1.60
N ASP A 49 0.39 0.97 -1.14
CA ASP A 49 -0.36 1.16 0.09
C ASP A 49 -1.74 1.73 -0.26
N HIS A 50 -2.77 1.19 0.39
CA HIS A 50 -4.14 1.61 0.20
C HIS A 50 -4.80 1.86 1.56
N PHE A 51 -5.32 3.07 1.75
CA PHE A 51 -6.07 3.47 2.92
C PHE A 51 -7.51 3.71 2.53
N SER A 52 -8.44 3.20 3.33
CA SER A 52 -9.87 3.39 3.13
C SER A 52 -10.52 3.75 4.47
N VAL A 53 -11.10 4.94 4.54
CA VAL A 53 -11.76 5.49 5.73
C VAL A 53 -13.22 5.68 5.37
N LEU A 54 -14.09 4.87 5.94
CA LEU A 54 -15.49 4.76 5.53
C LEU A 54 -16.42 4.98 6.73
N ASN A 55 -17.57 5.58 6.48
CA ASN A 55 -18.70 5.59 7.41
C ASN A 55 -20.00 5.23 6.66
N LYS A 56 -21.16 5.51 7.26
CA LYS A 56 -22.46 5.18 6.65
C LYS A 56 -22.85 6.09 5.47
N ASP A 57 -22.25 7.28 5.37
CA ASP A 57 -22.66 8.33 4.43
C ASP A 57 -21.64 8.52 3.30
N PHE A 58 -20.34 8.42 3.60
CA PHE A 58 -19.26 8.62 2.64
C PHE A 58 -18.02 7.77 2.95
N GLY A 59 -17.10 7.76 1.99
CA GLY A 59 -15.79 7.16 2.10
C GLY A 59 -14.70 8.05 1.52
N PHE A 60 -13.52 7.99 2.13
CA PHE A 60 -12.31 8.56 1.58
C PHE A 60 -11.27 7.46 1.40
N GLN A 61 -10.60 7.45 0.25
CA GLN A 61 -9.51 6.52 -0.01
C GLN A 61 -8.28 7.28 -0.49
N LEU A 62 -7.10 6.84 -0.04
CA LEU A 62 -5.81 7.33 -0.51
C LEU A 62 -4.97 6.11 -0.92
N THR A 63 -4.42 6.16 -2.12
CA THR A 63 -3.61 5.06 -2.67
C THR A 63 -2.32 5.60 -3.23
N ILE A 64 -1.22 4.97 -2.85
CA ILE A 64 0.06 5.12 -3.53
C ILE A 64 0.49 3.78 -4.09
N GLY A 65 0.88 3.75 -5.36
CA GLY A 65 1.37 2.55 -6.02
C GLY A 65 2.66 2.81 -6.79
N ASP A 66 3.64 1.93 -6.64
CA ASP A 66 4.89 1.89 -7.39
C ASP A 66 4.97 0.56 -8.15
N ILE A 67 4.85 0.62 -9.48
CA ILE A 67 4.97 -0.55 -10.36
C ILE A 67 6.33 -0.62 -11.07
N GLY A 68 7.34 0.02 -10.47
CA GLY A 68 8.71 0.06 -10.92
C GLY A 68 8.98 1.20 -11.89
N TYR A 69 8.28 1.24 -13.03
CA TYR A 69 8.48 2.28 -14.05
C TYR A 69 7.49 3.45 -13.97
N LEU A 70 6.44 3.28 -13.16
CA LEU A 70 5.38 4.25 -12.97
C LEU A 70 5.00 4.23 -11.49
N VAL A 71 4.90 5.41 -10.91
CA VAL A 71 4.28 5.62 -9.60
C VAL A 71 3.00 6.41 -9.80
N GLN A 72 1.97 6.05 -9.03
CA GLN A 72 0.73 6.79 -8.94
C GLN A 72 0.41 7.13 -7.48
N MET A 73 0.06 8.39 -7.22
CA MET A 73 -0.66 8.80 -6.02
C MET A 73 -2.08 9.19 -6.44
N SER A 74 -3.09 8.73 -5.73
CA SER A 74 -4.49 9.06 -6.03
C SER A 74 -5.34 9.05 -4.79
N TYR A 75 -6.33 9.94 -4.74
CA TYR A 75 -7.37 9.89 -3.73
C TYR A 75 -8.74 9.72 -4.38
N VAL A 76 -9.70 9.30 -3.57
CA VAL A 76 -11.07 9.06 -3.98
C VAL A 76 -12.01 9.50 -2.87
N TRP A 77 -13.00 10.29 -3.23
CA TRP A 77 -14.20 10.51 -2.43
C TRP A 77 -15.33 9.61 -2.95
N ILE A 78 -16.02 8.95 -2.04
CA ILE A 78 -17.16 8.07 -2.32
C ILE A 78 -18.35 8.64 -1.57
N ASP A 79 -19.44 8.93 -2.28
CA ASP A 79 -20.71 9.34 -1.68
C ASP A 79 -21.70 8.19 -1.80
N PHE A 80 -22.09 7.60 -0.66
CA PHE A 80 -22.99 6.46 -0.64
C PHE A 80 -24.45 6.84 -0.86
N SER A 81 -24.82 8.09 -0.61
CA SER A 81 -26.17 8.59 -0.85
C SER A 81 -26.46 8.75 -2.34
N THR A 82 -25.51 9.35 -3.07
CA THR A 82 -25.61 9.57 -4.53
C THR A 82 -25.06 8.39 -5.34
N LYS A 83 -24.40 7.42 -4.69
CA LYS A 83 -23.70 6.28 -5.32
C LYS A 83 -22.66 6.74 -6.32
N SER A 84 -21.99 7.84 -6.02
CA SER A 84 -20.98 8.45 -6.88
C SER A 84 -19.58 8.28 -6.31
N ARG A 85 -18.59 8.36 -7.20
CA ARG A 85 -17.18 8.31 -6.89
C ARG A 85 -16.47 9.36 -7.73
N ASP A 86 -15.70 10.22 -7.07
CA ASP A 86 -14.88 11.22 -7.72
C ASP A 86 -13.49 11.29 -7.05
N GLY A 87 -12.50 11.86 -7.73
CA GLY A 87 -11.17 12.03 -7.19
C GLY A 87 -10.11 12.23 -8.27
N ASN A 88 -8.90 12.51 -7.83
CA ASN A 88 -7.78 12.80 -8.71
C ASN A 88 -6.64 11.79 -8.55
N ALA A 89 -5.86 11.65 -9.62
CA ALA A 89 -4.69 10.80 -9.69
C ALA A 89 -3.57 11.48 -10.43
N ILE A 90 -2.34 11.23 -9.99
CA ILE A 90 -1.12 11.79 -10.57
C ILE A 90 -0.12 10.67 -10.74
N MET A 91 0.59 10.72 -11.86
CA MET A 91 1.59 9.73 -12.22
C MET A 91 2.95 10.38 -12.38
N LYS A 92 4.01 9.70 -11.92
CA LYS A 92 5.40 10.01 -12.27
C LYS A 92 6.09 8.76 -12.78
N PHE A 93 7.04 8.95 -13.68
CA PHE A 93 7.82 7.86 -14.26
C PHE A 93 9.10 7.59 -13.46
N PHE A 94 9.63 6.37 -13.61
CA PHE A 94 10.98 5.95 -13.18
C PHE A 94 11.28 5.99 -11.67
N SER A 95 10.35 5.53 -10.83
CA SER A 95 10.54 5.35 -9.38
C SER A 95 11.51 4.22 -8.99
N LYS A 96 11.71 3.23 -9.86
CA LYS A 96 12.57 2.04 -9.65
C LYS A 96 12.20 1.20 -8.42
N SER A 97 10.93 1.17 -8.00
CA SER A 97 10.46 0.39 -6.84
C SER A 97 11.16 0.77 -5.52
N LYS A 98 11.38 2.07 -5.31
CA LYS A 98 12.09 2.60 -4.14
C LYS A 98 11.25 3.52 -3.27
N LEU A 99 10.00 3.78 -3.64
CA LEU A 99 9.19 4.78 -2.95
C LEU A 99 8.61 4.27 -1.63
N LEU A 100 8.16 3.01 -1.59
CA LEU A 100 7.50 2.45 -0.41
C LEU A 100 8.51 1.81 0.57
N PRO A 101 8.24 1.92 1.89
CA PRO A 101 9.06 1.27 2.92
C PRO A 101 9.05 -0.25 2.77
N GLN A 102 10.02 -0.92 3.40
CA GLN A 102 10.11 -2.38 3.35
C GLN A 102 9.17 -3.05 4.36
N SER A 103 8.78 -2.33 5.42
CA SER A 103 7.88 -2.83 6.45
C SER A 103 6.76 -1.83 6.73
N SER A 104 5.56 -2.34 7.01
CA SER A 104 4.44 -1.51 7.46
C SER A 104 4.62 -1.01 8.90
N LEU A 105 5.55 -1.59 9.67
CA LEU A 105 5.82 -1.17 11.06
C LEU A 105 6.79 0.01 11.15
N GLU A 106 7.63 0.21 10.15
CA GLU A 106 8.66 1.25 10.14
C GLU A 106 8.05 2.65 10.03
N ASP A 107 8.61 3.57 10.80
CA ASP A 107 8.31 4.99 10.63
C ASP A 107 8.73 5.43 9.22
N SER A 108 7.87 6.18 8.56
CA SER A 108 8.06 6.60 7.17
C SER A 108 7.31 7.88 6.87
N PHE A 109 7.80 8.64 5.90
CA PHE A 109 7.13 9.82 5.39
C PHE A 109 7.20 9.81 3.87
N ILE A 110 6.04 9.69 3.25
CA ILE A 110 5.90 9.70 1.80
C ILE A 110 5.18 10.98 1.44
N GLU A 111 5.92 11.91 0.87
CA GLU A 111 5.38 13.08 0.21
C GLU A 111 5.46 12.88 -1.29
N PHE A 112 4.35 13.12 -1.97
CA PHE A 112 4.32 13.13 -3.41
C PHE A 112 4.08 14.57 -3.90
N PRO A 113 5.15 15.33 -4.22
CA PRO A 113 5.00 16.73 -4.59
C PRO A 113 4.35 16.83 -5.97
N THR A 114 3.26 17.59 -6.08
CA THR A 114 2.54 17.73 -7.35
C THR A 114 1.97 19.14 -7.57
N ASP A 115 1.56 19.40 -8.81
CA ASP A 115 0.86 20.59 -9.27
C ASP A 115 -0.67 20.50 -9.15
N LYS A 116 -1.27 19.29 -9.16
CA LYS A 116 -2.73 19.15 -9.10
C LYS A 116 -3.28 19.01 -7.67
N PHE A 117 -2.60 18.26 -6.80
CA PHE A 117 -2.97 18.11 -5.39
C PHE A 117 -1.78 17.71 -4.50
N GLN A 118 -1.83 18.08 -3.24
CA GLN A 118 -0.82 17.68 -2.25
C GLN A 118 -1.36 16.54 -1.41
N ALA A 119 -0.59 15.47 -1.28
CA ALA A 119 -0.93 14.39 -0.36
C ALA A 119 0.33 13.84 0.30
N THR A 120 0.20 13.49 1.59
CA THR A 120 1.25 12.81 2.33
C THR A 120 0.71 11.59 3.07
N ILE A 121 1.58 10.61 3.25
CA ILE A 121 1.36 9.43 4.09
C ILE A 121 2.54 9.38 5.06
N GLU A 122 2.26 9.54 6.35
CA GLU A 122 3.25 9.42 7.41
C GLU A 122 2.90 8.23 8.30
N LYS A 123 3.87 7.38 8.61
CA LYS A 123 3.82 6.39 9.69
C LYS A 123 4.74 6.88 10.79
N LYS A 124 4.20 7.05 12.01
CA LYS A 124 4.96 7.53 13.17
C LYS A 124 4.48 6.85 14.45
N GLY A 125 5.29 5.96 15.00
CA GLY A 125 4.88 5.10 16.11
C GLY A 125 3.59 4.37 15.76
N ASP A 126 2.61 4.35 16.64
CA ASP A 126 1.35 3.65 16.42
C ASP A 126 0.33 4.47 15.60
N ASN A 127 0.76 5.46 14.80
CA ASN A 127 -0.12 6.29 14.01
C ASN A 127 0.23 6.29 12.53
N ARG A 128 -0.79 6.27 11.68
CA ARG A 128 -0.72 6.65 10.27
C ARG A 128 -1.46 7.95 10.04
N ILE A 129 -0.79 8.91 9.45
CA ILE A 129 -1.32 10.24 9.21
C ILE A 129 -1.40 10.43 7.69
N LEU A 130 -2.62 10.64 7.22
CA LEU A 130 -2.90 10.95 5.82
C LEU A 130 -3.23 12.43 5.74
N THR A 131 -2.57 13.15 4.84
CA THR A 131 -2.96 14.53 4.53
C THR A 131 -3.32 14.64 3.06
N ILE A 132 -4.30 15.49 2.76
CA ILE A 132 -4.75 15.79 1.40
C ILE A 132 -5.10 17.27 1.31
N ASN A 133 -4.72 17.89 0.20
CA ASN A 133 -5.18 19.21 -0.20
C ASN A 133 -5.29 19.24 -1.74
N ASP A 134 -6.50 19.37 -2.25
CA ASP A 134 -6.81 19.59 -3.65
C ASP A 134 -7.82 20.74 -3.78
N PRO A 135 -7.38 21.97 -4.07
CA PRO A 135 -8.26 23.13 -4.21
C PRO A 135 -9.26 23.03 -5.38
N THR A 136 -9.06 22.10 -6.31
CA THR A 136 -9.85 21.99 -7.55
C THR A 136 -10.98 20.96 -7.47
N PHE A 137 -11.00 20.15 -6.42
CA PHE A 137 -11.99 19.09 -6.24
C PHE A 137 -13.42 19.63 -6.07
N SER A 138 -14.37 19.17 -6.90
CA SER A 138 -15.82 19.46 -6.77
C SER A 138 -16.14 20.95 -6.56
N GLU A 139 -15.46 21.85 -7.29
CA GLU A 139 -15.57 23.32 -7.26
C GLU A 139 -15.22 24.02 -5.94
N LYS A 140 -15.20 23.30 -4.81
CA LYS A 140 -14.97 23.84 -3.45
C LYS A 140 -13.61 23.47 -2.88
N GLY A 141 -12.92 22.53 -3.51
CA GLY A 141 -11.71 21.91 -3.01
C GLY A 141 -11.97 20.87 -1.92
N ILE A 142 -10.91 20.15 -1.55
CA ILE A 142 -10.86 19.23 -0.42
C ILE A 142 -9.54 19.43 0.32
N GLU A 143 -9.62 19.60 1.64
CA GLU A 143 -8.47 19.67 2.52
C GLU A 143 -8.77 18.82 3.76
N GLY A 144 -7.80 18.05 4.23
CA GLY A 144 -7.99 17.24 5.41
C GLY A 144 -6.74 16.55 5.93
N LYS A 145 -6.80 16.22 7.21
CA LYS A 145 -5.82 15.37 7.91
C LYS A 145 -6.58 14.27 8.63
N ILE A 146 -6.26 13.02 8.32
CA ILE A 146 -6.82 11.84 8.97
C ILE A 146 -5.71 11.15 9.74
N THR A 147 -5.93 10.85 11.01
CA THR A 147 -5.01 10.04 11.83
C THR A 147 -5.68 8.70 12.13
N LEU A 148 -5.03 7.62 11.72
CA LEU A 148 -5.41 6.25 11.99
C LEU A 148 -4.49 5.71 13.08
N PHE A 149 -5.07 5.11 14.11
CA PHE A 149 -4.33 4.46 15.17
C PHE A 149 -4.11 2.98 14.80
N ASP A 150 -2.85 2.59 14.64
CA ASP A 150 -2.41 1.21 14.44
C ASP A 150 -2.27 0.54 15.81
N ASP A 151 -3.36 -0.01 16.36
CA ASP A 151 -3.33 -0.70 17.65
C ASP A 151 -2.33 -1.88 17.63
N PRO A 152 -1.25 -1.86 18.45
CA PRO A 152 -0.27 -2.93 18.49
C PRO A 152 -0.85 -4.30 18.87
N LEU A 153 -2.00 -4.33 19.54
CA LEU A 153 -2.69 -5.57 19.93
C LEU A 153 -3.48 -6.19 18.78
N MET A 154 -3.86 -5.43 17.76
CA MET A 154 -4.60 -5.95 16.60
C MET A 154 -3.72 -6.72 15.62
N ASP A 155 -4.31 -7.67 14.91
CA ASP A 155 -3.61 -8.42 13.86
C ASP A 155 -3.20 -7.48 12.71
N ASN A 156 -1.93 -7.56 12.30
CA ASN A 156 -1.38 -6.94 11.09
C ASN A 156 -1.06 -8.08 10.12
N THR A 157 -2.11 -8.49 9.40
CA THR A 157 -2.11 -9.74 8.65
C THR A 157 -1.21 -9.65 7.41
N VAL A 158 -0.30 -10.60 7.27
CA VAL A 158 0.53 -10.78 6.07
C VAL A 158 0.11 -12.05 5.34
N VAL A 159 0.01 -11.98 4.02
CA VAL A 159 -0.33 -13.13 3.17
C VAL A 159 0.76 -13.31 2.13
N ALA A 160 1.41 -14.46 2.14
CA ALA A 160 2.47 -14.84 1.21
C ALA A 160 2.00 -16.02 0.34
N THR A 161 1.64 -15.73 -0.91
CA THR A 161 1.17 -16.73 -1.86
C THR A 161 1.99 -16.69 -3.14
N GLY A 162 2.51 -17.84 -3.55
CA GLY A 162 3.15 -18.01 -4.85
C GLY A 162 2.18 -18.57 -5.87
N TYR A 163 2.27 -18.11 -7.12
CA TYR A 163 1.59 -18.77 -8.23
C TYR A 163 2.35 -20.06 -8.57
N GLY A 164 1.60 -21.15 -8.83
CA GLY A 164 2.19 -22.38 -9.37
C GLY A 164 2.88 -22.12 -10.72
N PRO A 165 3.63 -23.12 -11.25
CA PRO A 165 4.27 -22.99 -12.55
C PRO A 165 3.24 -22.53 -13.59
N LYS A 166 3.65 -21.58 -14.45
CA LYS A 166 2.85 -21.19 -15.61
C LYS A 166 2.52 -22.47 -16.37
N LYS A 167 1.24 -22.78 -16.54
CA LYS A 167 0.83 -23.83 -17.48
C LYS A 167 1.46 -23.49 -18.84
N PRO A 168 2.07 -24.47 -19.53
CA PRO A 168 2.56 -24.23 -20.88
C PRO A 168 1.42 -23.65 -21.73
N LYS A 169 1.75 -22.65 -22.54
CA LYS A 169 0.81 -22.09 -23.52
C LYS A 169 0.48 -23.12 -24.58
#